data_AF-T1F1Q7-F1
#
_entry.id   AF-T1F1Q7-F1
#
_cell.length_a   1.000
_cell.length_b   1.000
_cell.length_c   1.000
_cell.angle_alpha   90.00
_cell.angle_beta   90.00
_cell.angle_gamma   90.00
#
_symmetry.space_group_name_H-M   'P 1'
#
loop_
_entity.id
_entity.type
_entity.pdbx_description
1 polymer ?
#
loop_
_entity_poly.entity_id
_entity_poly.type
_entity_poly.pdbx_seq_one_letter_code
_entity_poly.pdbx_strand_id
1 'polypeptide(L)'
;MTEIGKHDALVLLTQAAFIPRLSYFLRTSPGPSQQTSDEFNNELRMGFQTIFNVFFDDKGWRQAILPVNMGGLGLGVVAELAPSAFLSSAAATAALQEKILPIDKKWNEPSLNTSKSKLNELNDSPSDKARLMAVRSELGSAWLRAIPSTACGTRLDNGSIIKADIPAVKEPAGLLSESNFRPDGYTLVPWSQGCCLSWDVTFPHTLAERYINYTAIEQGSAAVKAADFKNTKYKDLNDNTRVFVPICVETFGPVDKQTQLFFDNIVMTNENCCKCDNVVEDGICCPCCQSFVHPKCAGFTKDSLSLYKKMKNLRWYCDNCLDYVDDVKGISKLINDKHVALDMELKKISESGDILKNDIEQLRIAVDNSKGKLDQVASVDSLKSEINAKWSEVVKKNCDAVCSEVRSIQKTLNVVNENKERENNIIIFNLAESENSVKDKEIVMKIFQSLTEESIKSSDVVKVFRQGKKDEQITSPRPIIVKFNNTSSKVLVMNKLFKIKLLDDKLKSIRISHDMTREQRTDYRKLIDEAKSREADDGEDFLYRVRGPVGRWKIVRFLKKGR
;
A
#
# COMPACT_ATOMS: atom_id res chain seq x y z
N MET A 1 7.23 -72.24 -22.99
CA MET A 1 8.12 -71.74 -21.92
C MET A 1 9.45 -72.42 -22.12
N THR A 2 10.50 -71.66 -22.41
CA THR A 2 11.87 -72.17 -22.50
C THR A 2 12.27 -72.74 -21.14
N GLU A 3 12.61 -74.03 -21.07
CA GLU A 3 13.11 -74.67 -19.86
C GLU A 3 14.38 -73.95 -19.39
N ILE A 4 14.33 -73.36 -18.19
CA ILE A 4 15.53 -72.84 -17.53
C ILE A 4 16.41 -74.05 -17.20
N GLY A 5 17.69 -74.00 -17.55
CA GLY A 5 18.64 -75.06 -17.22
C GLY A 5 18.66 -75.32 -15.71
N LYS A 6 18.72 -76.59 -15.29
CA LYS A 6 18.64 -76.97 -13.86
C LYS A 6 19.65 -76.23 -12.97
N HIS A 7 20.83 -75.92 -13.50
CA HIS A 7 21.86 -75.16 -12.79
C HIS A 7 21.48 -73.68 -12.63
N ASP A 8 20.98 -73.03 -13.68
CA ASP A 8 20.50 -71.65 -13.63
C ASP A 8 19.27 -71.51 -12.74
N ALA A 9 18.37 -72.50 -12.78
CA ALA A 9 17.22 -72.60 -11.88
C ALA A 9 17.67 -72.73 -10.41
N LEU A 10 18.71 -73.52 -10.13
CA LEU A 10 19.30 -73.66 -8.79
C LEU A 10 19.94 -72.37 -8.30
N VAL A 11 20.70 -71.67 -9.15
CA VAL A 11 21.30 -70.37 -8.81
C VAL A 11 20.22 -69.32 -8.57
N LEU A 12 19.21 -69.25 -9.45
CA LEU A 12 18.08 -68.33 -9.28
C LEU A 12 17.30 -68.64 -8.00
N LEU A 13 17.09 -69.91 -7.65
CA LEU A 13 16.35 -70.27 -6.44
C LEU A 13 17.14 -70.00 -5.16
N THR A 14 18.42 -70.36 -5.12
CA THR A 14 19.29 -70.12 -3.95
C THR A 14 19.45 -68.63 -3.66
N GLN A 15 19.51 -67.79 -4.70
CA GLN A 15 19.56 -66.33 -4.58
C GLN A 15 18.19 -65.70 -4.28
N ALA A 16 17.08 -66.27 -4.78
CA ALA A 16 15.75 -65.68 -4.63
C ALA A 16 14.95 -66.17 -3.41
N ALA A 17 15.25 -67.34 -2.84
CA ALA A 17 14.33 -68.04 -1.94
C ALA A 17 14.78 -68.19 -0.48
N PHE A 18 16.03 -67.93 -0.11
CA PHE A 18 16.51 -68.31 1.22
C PHE A 18 17.08 -67.15 2.06
N ILE A 19 18.40 -67.01 2.19
CA ILE A 19 19.01 -66.04 3.12
C ILE A 19 18.83 -64.56 2.72
N PRO A 20 19.02 -64.15 1.45
CA PRO A 20 19.00 -62.73 1.10
C PRO A 20 17.66 -62.04 1.37
N ARG A 21 16.53 -62.75 1.17
CA ARG A 21 15.18 -62.20 1.41
C ARG A 21 14.76 -62.21 2.88
N LEU A 22 15.25 -63.18 3.66
CA LEU A 22 14.93 -63.27 5.08
C LEU A 22 15.87 -62.45 5.96
N SER A 23 17.02 -62.02 5.43
CA SER A 23 18.05 -61.27 6.16
C SER A 23 17.47 -60.10 6.98
N TYR A 24 16.52 -59.34 6.42
CA TYR A 24 15.82 -58.28 7.15
C TYR A 24 15.09 -58.84 8.39
N PHE A 25 14.19 -59.81 8.21
CA PHE A 25 13.42 -60.42 9.29
C PHE A 25 14.31 -61.07 10.36
N LEU A 26 15.37 -61.76 9.94
CA LEU A 26 16.30 -62.44 10.85
C LEU A 26 17.16 -61.46 11.65
N ARG A 27 17.34 -60.22 11.16
CA ARG A 27 18.08 -59.16 11.85
C ARG A 27 17.19 -58.32 12.76
N THR A 28 15.92 -58.16 12.43
CA THR A 28 14.98 -57.31 13.20
C THR A 28 14.15 -58.08 14.23
N SER A 29 14.27 -59.41 14.28
CA SER A 29 13.51 -60.26 15.19
C SER A 29 14.42 -61.32 15.81
N PRO A 30 14.25 -61.72 17.10
CA PRO A 30 15.06 -62.73 17.80
C PRO A 30 14.97 -64.17 17.25
N GLY A 31 14.49 -64.31 16.01
CA GLY A 31 14.24 -65.57 15.34
C GLY A 31 12.87 -66.17 15.67
N PRO A 32 12.34 -67.03 14.78
CA PRO A 32 11.12 -67.78 15.07
C PRO A 32 11.34 -68.76 16.24
N SER A 33 10.24 -69.26 16.83
CA SER A 33 10.34 -70.42 17.73
C SER A 33 10.94 -71.62 16.97
N GLN A 34 11.41 -72.63 17.70
CA GLN A 34 11.93 -73.86 17.07
C GLN A 34 10.87 -74.47 16.15
N GLN A 35 9.63 -74.55 16.62
CA GLN A 35 8.48 -75.05 15.86
C GLN A 35 8.28 -74.27 14.54
N THR A 36 8.25 -72.94 14.59
CA THR A 36 8.03 -72.12 13.39
C THR A 36 9.22 -72.19 12.42
N SER A 37 10.45 -72.34 12.94
CA SER A 37 11.64 -72.55 12.12
C SER A 37 11.59 -73.90 11.41
N ASP A 38 11.10 -74.94 12.08
CA ASP A 38 10.95 -76.28 11.52
C ASP A 38 9.83 -76.33 10.47
N GLU A 39 8.69 -75.68 10.73
CA GLU A 39 7.61 -75.48 9.74
C GLU A 39 8.14 -74.76 8.50
N PHE A 40 8.90 -73.68 8.67
CA PHE A 40 9.50 -72.94 7.57
C PHE A 40 10.52 -73.76 6.77
N ASN A 41 11.39 -74.51 7.46
CA ASN A 41 12.35 -75.40 6.81
C ASN A 41 11.63 -76.52 6.03
N ASN A 42 10.51 -77.03 6.53
CA ASN A 42 9.69 -78.03 5.85
C ASN A 42 9.02 -77.46 4.61
N GLU A 43 8.45 -76.25 4.67
CA GLU A 43 7.90 -75.57 3.49
C GLU A 43 8.96 -75.30 2.43
N LEU A 44 10.16 -74.89 2.84
CA LEU A 44 11.28 -74.77 1.92
C LEU A 44 11.65 -76.10 1.31
N ARG A 45 11.81 -77.16 2.11
CA ARG A 45 12.08 -78.51 1.61
C ARG A 45 11.03 -78.93 0.59
N MET A 46 9.76 -78.74 0.87
CA MET A 46 8.65 -79.04 -0.03
C MET A 46 8.69 -78.21 -1.33
N GLY A 47 8.97 -76.92 -1.22
CA GLY A 47 9.13 -76.03 -2.36
C GLY A 47 10.30 -76.45 -3.25
N PHE A 48 11.46 -76.73 -2.67
CA PHE A 48 12.63 -77.24 -3.39
C PHE A 48 12.35 -78.60 -4.05
N GLN A 49 11.71 -79.53 -3.35
CA GLN A 49 11.31 -80.83 -3.90
C GLN A 49 10.38 -80.67 -5.11
N THR A 50 9.41 -79.75 -5.01
CA THR A 50 8.44 -79.47 -6.08
C THR A 50 9.12 -78.84 -7.30
N ILE A 51 10.00 -77.86 -7.09
CA ILE A 51 10.61 -77.09 -8.17
C ILE A 51 11.68 -77.89 -8.91
N PHE A 52 12.50 -78.65 -8.18
CA PHE A 52 13.53 -79.51 -8.80
C PHE A 52 13.00 -80.88 -9.19
N ASN A 53 11.75 -81.22 -8.84
CA ASN A 53 11.15 -82.54 -9.01
C ASN A 53 12.05 -83.65 -8.43
N VAL A 54 12.54 -83.43 -7.21
CA VAL A 54 13.40 -84.36 -6.46
C VAL A 54 12.79 -84.66 -5.10
N PHE A 55 13.06 -85.84 -4.54
CA PHE A 55 12.69 -86.17 -3.17
C PHE A 55 13.91 -86.06 -2.26
N PHE A 56 13.82 -85.26 -1.20
CA PHE A 56 14.82 -85.25 -0.15
C PHE A 56 14.28 -86.10 1.00
N ASP A 57 14.97 -87.17 1.36
CA ASP A 57 14.81 -87.82 2.67
C ASP A 57 15.56 -87.00 3.74
N ASP A 58 15.47 -87.37 5.02
CA ASP A 58 16.08 -86.54 6.09
C ASP A 58 17.60 -86.45 5.98
N LYS A 59 18.24 -87.48 5.42
CA LYS A 59 19.69 -87.46 5.13
C LYS A 59 20.00 -86.56 3.93
N GLY A 60 19.23 -86.67 2.86
CA GLY A 60 19.35 -85.84 1.66
C GLY A 60 19.07 -84.36 1.95
N TRP A 61 18.15 -84.05 2.84
CA TRP A 61 17.90 -82.68 3.27
C TRP A 61 19.05 -82.12 4.11
N ARG A 62 19.57 -82.90 5.08
CA ARG A 62 20.80 -82.52 5.82
C ARG A 62 21.97 -82.27 4.88
N GLN A 63 22.13 -83.10 3.85
CA GLN A 63 23.15 -82.91 2.82
C GLN A 63 22.87 -81.64 1.99
N ALA A 64 21.64 -81.37 1.58
CA ALA A 64 21.26 -80.18 0.80
C ALA A 64 21.50 -78.86 1.55
N ILE A 65 21.34 -78.86 2.87
CA ILE A 65 21.62 -77.71 3.74
C ILE A 65 23.11 -77.36 3.74
N LEU A 66 24.00 -78.33 3.56
CA LEU A 66 25.44 -78.11 3.61
C LEU A 66 25.91 -77.19 2.48
N PRO A 67 27.04 -76.49 2.67
CA PRO A 67 27.71 -75.77 1.60
C PRO A 67 27.97 -76.62 0.35
N VAL A 68 27.95 -75.98 -0.83
CA VAL A 68 28.12 -76.66 -2.13
C VAL A 68 29.44 -77.45 -2.23
N ASN A 69 30.51 -76.95 -1.61
CA ASN A 69 31.82 -77.61 -1.54
C ASN A 69 31.84 -78.86 -0.63
N MET A 70 30.86 -79.04 0.25
CA MET A 70 30.68 -80.25 1.06
C MET A 70 29.70 -81.24 0.41
N GLY A 71 29.42 -81.06 -0.89
CA GLY A 71 28.45 -81.85 -1.65
C GLY A 71 26.99 -81.48 -1.37
N GLY A 72 26.73 -80.31 -0.76
CA GLY A 72 25.38 -79.81 -0.49
C GLY A 72 24.87 -78.82 -1.52
N LEU A 73 23.75 -78.14 -1.22
CA LEU A 73 23.12 -77.14 -2.09
C LEU A 73 23.24 -75.71 -1.53
N GLY A 74 23.90 -75.53 -0.38
CA GLY A 74 24.11 -74.23 0.26
C GLY A 74 22.83 -73.64 0.83
N LEU A 75 21.83 -74.47 1.14
CA LEU A 75 20.51 -74.00 1.54
C LEU A 75 20.44 -73.50 2.96
N GLY A 76 21.35 -73.86 3.88
CA GLY A 76 21.37 -73.32 5.24
C GLY A 76 20.12 -73.61 6.10
N VAL A 77 20.15 -73.24 7.38
CA VAL A 77 19.03 -73.40 8.32
C VAL A 77 18.72 -72.07 9.01
N VAL A 78 17.46 -71.64 8.96
CA VAL A 78 17.05 -70.36 9.56
C VAL A 78 17.33 -70.31 11.05
N ALA A 79 17.04 -71.39 11.78
CA ALA A 79 17.26 -71.48 13.22
C ALA A 79 18.72 -71.27 13.63
N GLU A 80 19.68 -71.65 12.78
CA GLU A 80 21.11 -71.47 13.04
C GLU A 80 21.60 -70.05 12.70
N LEU A 81 20.92 -69.37 11.78
CA LEU A 81 21.31 -68.07 11.25
C LEU A 81 20.65 -66.90 12.01
N ALA A 82 19.42 -67.10 12.48
CA ALA A 82 18.62 -66.07 13.15
C ALA A 82 19.28 -65.48 14.40
N PRO A 83 19.83 -66.29 15.35
CA PRO A 83 20.40 -65.75 16.59
C PRO A 83 21.58 -64.81 16.33
N SER A 84 22.50 -65.20 15.43
CA SER A 84 23.64 -64.37 15.06
C SER A 84 23.25 -63.12 14.28
N ALA A 85 22.27 -63.22 13.38
CA ALA A 85 21.78 -62.09 12.60
C ALA A 85 21.10 -61.03 13.50
N PHE A 86 20.23 -61.46 14.42
CA PHE A 86 19.54 -60.59 15.37
C PHE A 86 20.52 -59.93 16.34
N LEU A 87 21.42 -60.69 16.97
CA LEU A 87 22.36 -60.15 17.94
C LEU A 87 23.31 -59.12 17.32
N SER A 88 23.77 -59.34 16.08
CA SER A 88 24.58 -58.36 15.35
C SER A 88 23.83 -57.03 15.15
N SER A 89 22.54 -57.08 14.77
CA SER A 89 21.71 -55.88 14.61
C SER A 89 21.35 -55.21 15.93
N ALA A 90 21.12 -56.00 16.99
CA ALA A 90 20.83 -55.47 18.32
C ALA A 90 22.05 -54.77 18.94
N ALA A 91 23.25 -55.36 18.83
CA ALA A 91 24.50 -54.74 19.29
C ALA A 91 24.77 -53.42 18.56
N ALA A 92 24.56 -53.40 17.24
CA ALA A 92 24.73 -52.22 16.40
C ALA A 92 23.84 -51.04 16.75
N THR A 93 22.58 -51.33 17.10
CA THR A 93 21.58 -50.30 17.38
C THR A 93 21.52 -49.94 18.86
N ALA A 94 22.28 -50.61 19.74
CA ALA A 94 22.27 -50.40 21.18
C ALA A 94 22.52 -48.94 21.57
N ALA A 95 23.56 -48.31 21.02
CA ALA A 95 23.88 -46.91 21.34
C ALA A 95 22.82 -45.90 20.85
N LEU A 96 22.10 -46.21 19.77
CA LEU A 96 20.98 -45.40 19.29
C LEU A 96 19.73 -45.65 20.14
N GLN A 97 19.46 -46.90 20.51
CA GLN A 97 18.37 -47.28 21.39
C GLN A 97 18.51 -46.62 22.77
N GLU A 98 19.72 -46.56 23.33
CA GLU A 98 20.00 -45.86 24.59
C GLU A 98 19.72 -44.35 24.53
N LYS A 99 19.87 -43.73 23.35
CA LYS A 99 19.60 -42.30 23.14
C LYS A 99 18.11 -42.01 22.90
N ILE A 100 17.38 -42.95 22.29
CA ILE A 100 15.98 -42.76 21.86
C ILE A 100 14.99 -43.27 22.91
N LEU A 101 15.31 -44.36 23.61
CA LEU A 101 14.43 -44.99 24.58
C LEU A 101 14.65 -44.43 25.99
N PRO A 102 13.59 -44.30 26.82
CA PRO A 102 13.73 -43.97 28.23
C PRO A 102 14.61 -44.99 28.95
N ILE A 103 15.46 -44.54 29.88
CA ILE A 103 16.45 -45.33 30.64
C ILE A 103 15.85 -46.61 31.25
N ASP A 104 14.56 -46.58 31.60
CA ASP A 104 13.87 -47.65 32.31
C ASP A 104 13.20 -48.71 31.41
N LYS A 105 13.28 -48.58 30.07
CA LYS A 105 12.62 -49.50 29.12
C LYS A 105 13.61 -50.14 28.15
N LYS A 106 14.30 -51.18 28.61
CA LYS A 106 15.10 -52.07 27.75
C LYS A 106 14.23 -53.17 27.12
N TRP A 107 13.49 -52.82 26.07
CA TRP A 107 12.53 -53.71 25.40
C TRP A 107 13.13 -55.03 24.87
N ASN A 108 14.43 -55.06 24.56
CA ASN A 108 15.07 -56.19 23.90
C ASN A 108 15.82 -57.15 24.84
N GLU A 109 15.98 -56.84 26.14
CA GLU A 109 16.81 -57.62 27.05
C GLU A 109 16.45 -59.12 27.15
N PRO A 110 15.15 -59.51 27.27
CA PRO A 110 14.77 -60.93 27.32
C PRO A 110 15.17 -61.69 26.06
N SER A 111 14.88 -61.12 24.89
CA SER A 111 15.17 -61.70 23.58
C SER A 111 16.67 -61.75 23.27
N LEU A 112 17.42 -60.75 23.75
CA LEU A 112 18.88 -60.69 23.67
C LEU A 112 19.51 -61.81 24.51
N ASN A 113 19.01 -62.05 25.73
CA ASN A 113 19.50 -63.09 26.62
C ASN A 113 19.20 -64.50 26.08
N THR A 114 18.01 -64.73 25.52
CA THR A 114 17.68 -66.01 24.86
C THR A 114 18.59 -66.27 23.65
N SER A 115 18.83 -65.25 22.83
CA SER A 115 19.71 -65.39 21.65
C SER A 115 21.16 -65.61 22.05
N LYS A 116 21.63 -64.94 23.12
CA LYS A 116 22.97 -65.16 23.70
C LYS A 116 23.14 -66.58 24.26
N SER A 117 22.13 -67.12 24.97
CA SER A 117 22.17 -68.49 25.49
C SER A 117 22.30 -69.51 24.36
N LYS A 118 21.43 -69.42 23.34
CA LYS A 118 21.48 -70.29 22.15
C LYS A 118 22.84 -70.21 21.43
N LEU A 119 23.44 -69.03 21.34
CA LEU A 119 24.73 -68.86 20.68
C LEU A 119 25.90 -69.41 21.52
N ASN A 120 25.81 -69.34 22.85
CA ASN A 120 26.79 -69.95 23.75
C ASN A 120 26.72 -71.49 23.75
N GLU A 121 25.52 -72.06 23.59
CA GLU A 121 25.31 -73.51 23.40
C GLU A 121 25.94 -74.04 22.11
N LEU A 122 26.22 -73.16 21.14
CA LEU A 122 26.81 -73.52 19.85
C LEU A 122 28.36 -73.50 19.85
N ASN A 123 29.08 -73.07 20.89
CA ASN A 123 30.51 -72.68 20.83
C ASN A 123 31.58 -73.76 20.50
N ASP A 124 31.21 -74.98 20.12
CA ASP A 124 32.15 -76.12 19.98
C ASP A 124 32.81 -76.22 18.59
N SER A 125 32.23 -75.63 17.53
CA SER A 125 32.78 -75.71 16.17
C SER A 125 33.41 -74.40 15.67
N PRO A 126 34.37 -74.44 14.70
CA PRO A 126 34.87 -73.24 14.04
C PRO A 126 33.76 -72.38 13.41
N SER A 127 32.69 -73.02 12.90
CA SER A 127 31.51 -72.34 12.36
C SER A 127 30.80 -71.49 13.42
N ASP A 128 30.69 -71.99 14.63
CA ASP A 128 30.00 -71.30 15.71
C ASP A 128 30.84 -70.20 16.33
N LYS A 129 32.16 -70.41 16.40
CA LYS A 129 33.12 -69.34 16.71
C LYS A 129 33.05 -68.22 15.70
N ALA A 130 32.94 -68.53 14.40
CA ALA A 130 32.77 -67.52 13.36
C ALA A 130 31.43 -66.75 13.48
N ARG A 131 30.34 -67.43 13.83
CA ARG A 131 29.05 -66.77 14.16
C ARG A 131 29.20 -65.80 15.35
N LEU A 132 29.87 -66.22 16.42
CA LEU A 132 30.14 -65.41 17.60
C LEU A 132 31.02 -64.19 17.28
N MET A 133 32.10 -64.38 16.51
CA MET A 133 32.99 -63.28 16.11
C MET A 133 32.26 -62.26 15.24
N ALA A 134 31.42 -62.71 14.31
CA ALA A 134 30.63 -61.78 13.50
C ALA A 134 29.65 -60.93 14.34
N VAL A 135 29.06 -61.49 15.39
CA VAL A 135 28.19 -60.77 16.34
C VAL A 135 28.95 -59.74 17.17
N ARG A 136 30.20 -60.04 17.54
CA ARG A 136 31.08 -59.13 18.30
C ARG A 136 31.55 -57.94 17.49
N SER A 137 31.31 -57.94 16.18
CA SER A 137 31.72 -56.84 15.32
C SER A 137 30.85 -55.62 15.51
N GLU A 138 31.43 -54.58 16.09
CA GLU A 138 30.89 -53.21 16.09
C GLU A 138 30.57 -52.72 14.66
N LEU A 139 31.29 -53.26 13.68
CA LEU A 139 31.19 -52.92 12.26
C LEU A 139 30.21 -53.82 11.48
N GLY A 140 29.67 -54.88 12.11
CA GLY A 140 28.77 -55.86 11.48
C GLY A 140 27.47 -55.28 10.89
N SER A 141 27.22 -54.03 11.20
CA SER A 141 26.05 -53.25 10.85
C SER A 141 26.38 -51.92 10.17
N ALA A 142 27.65 -51.64 9.87
CA ALA A 142 28.03 -50.38 9.25
C ALA A 142 27.31 -50.16 7.92
N TRP A 143 27.08 -51.23 7.16
CA TRP A 143 26.27 -51.21 5.95
C TRP A 143 24.78 -50.88 6.19
N LEU A 144 24.25 -51.03 7.41
CA LEU A 144 22.88 -50.58 7.78
C LEU A 144 22.82 -49.06 8.01
N ARG A 145 23.96 -48.44 8.33
CA ARG A 145 24.10 -46.98 8.42
C ARG A 145 24.35 -46.36 7.06
N ALA A 146 24.87 -47.14 6.11
CA ALA A 146 25.02 -46.74 4.71
C ALA A 146 23.67 -46.47 4.07
N ILE A 147 23.57 -45.36 3.35
CA ILE A 147 22.39 -45.04 2.52
C ILE A 147 22.22 -46.20 1.53
N PRO A 148 21.07 -46.89 1.51
CA PRO A 148 20.92 -48.09 0.69
C PRO A 148 21.18 -47.75 -0.81
N SER A 149 21.89 -48.59 -1.57
CA SER A 149 22.27 -48.30 -2.98
C SER A 149 22.21 -49.57 -3.84
N THR A 150 21.54 -49.53 -5.00
CA THR A 150 21.53 -50.69 -5.93
C THR A 150 22.90 -50.97 -6.54
N ALA A 151 23.81 -50.00 -6.58
CA ALA A 151 25.18 -50.20 -7.07
C ALA A 151 26.10 -50.85 -6.02
N CYS A 152 25.67 -50.91 -4.74
CA CYS A 152 26.39 -51.54 -3.63
C CYS A 152 25.64 -52.75 -3.04
N GLY A 153 24.58 -53.22 -3.71
CA GLY A 153 23.74 -54.32 -3.23
C GLY A 153 22.79 -54.00 -2.06
N THR A 154 22.72 -52.75 -1.58
CA THR A 154 21.92 -52.35 -0.40
C THR A 154 20.59 -51.63 -0.71
N ARG A 155 20.29 -51.33 -1.98
CA ARG A 155 18.99 -50.91 -2.57
C ARG A 155 18.41 -49.50 -2.25
N LEU A 156 18.92 -48.45 -2.93
CA LEU A 156 18.15 -47.31 -3.47
C LEU A 156 18.46 -47.12 -4.96
N ASP A 157 17.63 -46.35 -5.65
CA ASP A 157 17.73 -45.98 -7.06
C ASP A 157 18.82 -44.91 -7.31
N ASN A 158 19.29 -44.81 -8.57
CA ASN A 158 20.38 -43.91 -8.98
C ASN A 158 20.18 -42.44 -8.54
N GLY A 159 18.93 -42.01 -8.33
CA GLY A 159 18.58 -40.66 -7.89
C GLY A 159 19.14 -40.27 -6.51
N SER A 160 19.53 -41.23 -5.67
CA SER A 160 20.01 -40.93 -4.30
C SER A 160 21.49 -40.54 -4.23
N ILE A 161 22.37 -41.14 -5.04
CA ILE A 161 23.78 -40.70 -5.17
C ILE A 161 23.84 -39.33 -5.89
N ILE A 162 22.93 -39.12 -6.85
CA ILE A 162 22.75 -37.82 -7.52
C ILE A 162 22.28 -36.74 -6.54
N LYS A 163 21.48 -37.08 -5.51
CA LYS A 163 21.11 -36.14 -4.43
C LYS A 163 22.27 -35.80 -3.48
N ALA A 164 23.31 -36.63 -3.42
CA ALA A 164 24.60 -36.30 -2.81
C ALA A 164 25.54 -35.55 -3.78
N ASP A 165 25.02 -35.07 -4.93
CA ASP A 165 25.73 -34.38 -6.00
C ASP A 165 26.85 -35.20 -6.69
N ILE A 166 26.84 -36.54 -6.60
CA ILE A 166 27.85 -37.41 -7.24
C ILE A 166 27.21 -38.23 -8.38
N PRO A 167 27.30 -37.80 -9.66
CA PRO A 167 26.85 -38.60 -10.79
C PRO A 167 27.69 -39.89 -10.97
N ALA A 168 27.04 -41.03 -11.19
CA ALA A 168 27.67 -42.36 -11.30
C ALA A 168 27.05 -43.25 -12.39
N VAL A 169 27.82 -44.23 -12.89
CA VAL A 169 27.42 -45.21 -13.92
C VAL A 169 27.70 -46.64 -13.44
N LYS A 170 26.85 -47.60 -13.84
CA LYS A 170 26.96 -49.05 -13.52
C LYS A 170 27.73 -49.81 -14.60
N GLU A 171 28.50 -50.81 -14.20
CA GLU A 171 29.25 -51.75 -15.06
C GLU A 171 30.06 -51.10 -16.21
N PRO A 172 30.90 -50.10 -15.92
CA PRO A 172 31.68 -49.41 -16.94
C PRO A 172 32.66 -50.36 -17.65
N ALA A 173 32.49 -50.50 -18.96
CA ALA A 173 33.38 -51.27 -19.82
C ALA A 173 34.55 -50.41 -20.31
N GLY A 174 35.74 -51.00 -20.40
CA GLY A 174 36.92 -50.34 -20.99
C GLY A 174 37.63 -49.32 -20.09
N LEU A 175 37.39 -49.36 -18.77
CA LEU A 175 38.15 -48.53 -17.82
C LEU A 175 39.65 -48.87 -17.83
N LEU A 176 39.98 -50.14 -18.04
CA LEU A 176 41.34 -50.61 -18.29
C LEU A 176 41.44 -50.95 -19.77
N SER A 177 42.36 -50.33 -20.50
CA SER A 177 42.55 -50.55 -21.93
C SER A 177 43.07 -51.96 -22.27
N GLU A 178 43.77 -52.59 -21.31
CA GLU A 178 44.44 -53.88 -21.50
C GLU A 178 43.68 -55.08 -20.89
N SER A 179 42.53 -54.85 -20.25
CA SER A 179 41.74 -55.95 -19.66
C SER A 179 40.23 -55.76 -19.88
N ASN A 180 39.49 -56.87 -19.98
CA ASN A 180 38.04 -56.86 -20.04
C ASN A 180 37.38 -56.79 -18.65
N PHE A 181 38.12 -56.36 -17.62
CA PHE A 181 37.57 -56.28 -16.28
C PHE A 181 36.55 -55.15 -16.17
N ARG A 182 35.45 -55.43 -15.50
CA ARG A 182 34.33 -54.51 -15.28
C ARG A 182 34.05 -54.45 -13.79
N PRO A 183 34.43 -53.36 -13.11
CA PRO A 183 33.95 -53.12 -11.75
C PRO A 183 32.45 -52.80 -11.78
N ASP A 184 31.78 -52.89 -10.63
CA ASP A 184 30.32 -52.72 -10.56
C ASP A 184 29.88 -51.26 -10.79
N GLY A 185 30.73 -50.29 -10.46
CA GLY A 185 30.40 -48.87 -10.63
C GLY A 185 31.58 -47.92 -10.73
N TYR A 186 31.28 -46.70 -11.20
CA TYR A 186 32.23 -45.61 -11.41
C TYR A 186 31.59 -44.23 -11.32
N THR A 187 32.28 -43.23 -10.74
CA THR A 187 31.81 -41.84 -10.67
C THR A 187 32.19 -41.03 -11.91
N LEU A 188 31.25 -40.24 -12.44
CA LEU A 188 31.48 -39.35 -13.59
C LEU A 188 32.21 -38.06 -13.22
N VAL A 189 32.24 -37.73 -11.92
CA VAL A 189 32.96 -36.58 -11.37
C VAL A 189 34.04 -37.07 -10.40
N PRO A 190 35.09 -36.25 -10.17
CA PRO A 190 36.10 -36.53 -9.16
C PRO A 190 35.49 -36.76 -7.77
N TRP A 191 35.90 -37.86 -7.14
CA TRP A 191 35.55 -38.27 -5.80
C TRP A 191 36.47 -37.63 -4.75
N SER A 192 37.79 -37.80 -4.90
CA SER A 192 38.79 -37.22 -4.00
C SER A 192 40.05 -36.84 -4.76
N GLN A 193 40.63 -35.69 -4.43
CA GLN A 193 41.89 -35.20 -5.02
C GLN A 193 41.90 -35.17 -6.57
N GLY A 194 40.76 -34.90 -7.20
CA GLY A 194 40.64 -34.91 -8.67
C GLY A 194 40.48 -36.29 -9.30
N CYS A 195 40.56 -37.37 -8.52
CA CYS A 195 40.42 -38.76 -9.00
C CYS A 195 38.95 -39.21 -8.97
N CYS A 196 38.50 -39.91 -10.00
CA CYS A 196 37.19 -40.56 -10.04
C CYS A 196 37.20 -41.86 -9.22
N LEU A 197 36.10 -42.20 -8.57
CA LEU A 197 35.98 -43.43 -7.79
C LEU A 197 35.46 -44.58 -8.67
N SER A 198 36.06 -45.75 -8.52
CA SER A 198 35.60 -47.03 -9.06
C SER A 198 35.43 -48.04 -7.92
N TRP A 199 34.42 -48.91 -8.00
CA TRP A 199 34.19 -49.89 -6.95
C TRP A 199 33.61 -51.20 -7.48
N ASP A 200 33.89 -52.28 -6.75
CA ASP A 200 33.37 -53.62 -7.01
C ASP A 200 32.97 -54.25 -5.67
N VAL A 201 31.77 -54.81 -5.64
CA VAL A 201 31.07 -55.24 -4.43
C VAL A 201 31.13 -56.74 -4.35
N THR A 202 31.45 -57.29 -3.19
CA THR A 202 31.48 -58.74 -2.99
C THR A 202 31.03 -59.13 -1.60
N PHE A 203 30.24 -60.21 -1.53
CA PHE A 203 29.70 -60.74 -0.28
C PHE A 203 30.31 -62.10 0.05
N PRO A 204 31.52 -62.17 0.65
CA PRO A 204 32.08 -63.44 1.07
C PRO A 204 31.23 -64.06 2.18
N HIS A 205 30.97 -65.36 2.08
CA HIS A 205 30.21 -66.07 3.11
C HIS A 205 31.08 -66.27 4.36
N THR A 206 30.63 -65.79 5.53
CA THR A 206 31.39 -65.86 6.81
C THR A 206 31.79 -67.29 7.17
N LEU A 207 30.94 -68.27 6.85
CA LEU A 207 31.18 -69.69 7.11
C LEU A 207 31.78 -70.47 5.94
N ALA A 208 32.26 -69.79 4.89
CA ALA A 208 32.91 -70.50 3.80
C ALA A 208 34.18 -71.19 4.33
N GLU A 209 34.39 -72.45 3.97
CA GLU A 209 35.52 -73.26 4.44
C GLU A 209 36.87 -72.59 4.20
N ARG A 210 37.04 -71.90 3.06
CA ARG A 210 38.27 -71.18 2.75
C ARG A 210 38.57 -70.00 3.69
N TYR A 211 37.54 -69.50 4.38
CA TYR A 211 37.63 -68.37 5.32
C TYR A 211 37.42 -68.78 6.77
N ILE A 212 36.87 -69.98 7.05
CA ILE A 212 36.41 -70.37 8.39
C ILE A 212 37.51 -70.34 9.45
N ASN A 213 38.73 -70.74 9.08
CA ASN A 213 39.87 -70.71 9.99
C ASN A 213 40.29 -69.28 10.36
N TYR A 214 39.93 -68.29 9.54
CA TYR A 214 40.18 -66.88 9.80
C TYR A 214 38.99 -66.22 10.50
N THR A 215 37.76 -66.44 10.03
CA THR A 215 36.54 -65.82 10.60
C THR A 215 36.21 -66.35 12.00
N ALA A 216 36.64 -67.57 12.34
CA ALA A 216 36.54 -68.11 13.70
C ALA A 216 37.48 -67.42 14.71
N ILE A 217 38.52 -66.74 14.23
CA ILE A 217 39.53 -66.05 15.06
C ILE A 217 39.26 -64.55 15.09
N GLU A 218 39.00 -63.96 13.93
CA GLU A 218 38.86 -62.51 13.77
C GLU A 218 37.68 -62.18 12.85
N GLN A 219 36.80 -61.32 13.36
CA GLN A 219 35.64 -60.81 12.64
C GLN A 219 36.06 -60.06 11.35
N GLY A 220 35.29 -60.19 10.27
CA GLY A 220 35.58 -59.47 9.03
C GLY A 220 36.74 -60.05 8.22
N SER A 221 37.40 -61.11 8.69
CA SER A 221 38.52 -61.74 7.98
C SER A 221 38.18 -62.20 6.56
N ALA A 222 36.94 -62.67 6.32
CA ALA A 222 36.53 -63.05 4.98
C ALA A 222 36.37 -61.82 4.07
N ALA A 223 35.88 -60.70 4.61
CA ALA A 223 35.83 -59.43 3.91
C ALA A 223 37.23 -58.89 3.59
N VAL A 224 38.17 -58.95 4.55
CA VAL A 224 39.57 -58.53 4.34
C VAL A 224 40.22 -59.34 3.21
N LYS A 225 40.09 -60.67 3.23
CA LYS A 225 40.65 -61.53 2.17
C LYS A 225 40.01 -61.29 0.80
N ALA A 226 38.70 -61.03 0.77
CA ALA A 226 38.02 -60.65 -0.47
C ALA A 226 38.50 -59.28 -0.98
N ALA A 227 38.72 -58.31 -0.09
CA ALA A 227 39.23 -56.98 -0.42
C ALA A 227 40.66 -57.06 -0.98
N ASP A 228 41.57 -57.84 -0.34
CA ASP A 228 42.94 -58.07 -0.83
C ASP A 228 42.94 -58.62 -2.27
N PHE A 229 42.06 -59.60 -2.54
CA PHE A 229 41.91 -60.17 -3.87
C PHE A 229 41.44 -59.14 -4.89
N LYS A 230 40.44 -58.31 -4.54
CA LYS A 230 39.90 -57.27 -5.42
C LYS A 230 40.90 -56.14 -5.67
N ASN A 231 41.60 -55.69 -4.64
CA ASN A 231 42.70 -54.72 -4.77
C ASN A 231 43.79 -55.25 -5.69
N THR A 232 44.10 -56.55 -5.64
CA THR A 232 45.04 -57.17 -6.58
C THR A 232 44.49 -57.23 -8.01
N LYS A 233 43.21 -57.63 -8.17
CA LYS A 233 42.53 -57.74 -9.46
C LYS A 233 42.42 -56.39 -10.19
N TYR A 234 42.15 -55.32 -9.45
CA TYR A 234 41.90 -53.98 -9.98
C TYR A 234 43.01 -52.98 -9.62
N LYS A 235 44.22 -53.47 -9.35
CA LYS A 235 45.36 -52.62 -8.95
C LYS A 235 45.61 -51.46 -9.92
N ASP A 236 45.38 -51.69 -11.22
CA ASP A 236 45.65 -50.74 -12.29
C ASP A 236 44.57 -49.64 -12.40
N LEU A 237 43.46 -49.76 -11.66
CA LEU A 237 42.46 -48.69 -11.50
C LEU A 237 42.84 -47.67 -10.42
N ASN A 238 43.89 -47.93 -9.62
CA ASN A 238 44.48 -46.95 -8.73
C ASN A 238 45.58 -46.20 -9.49
N ASP A 239 45.21 -45.11 -10.17
CA ASP A 239 46.10 -44.26 -10.96
C ASP A 239 45.93 -42.77 -10.58
N ASN A 240 46.61 -41.85 -11.25
CA ASN A 240 46.53 -40.41 -10.96
C ASN A 240 45.15 -39.77 -11.33
N THR A 241 44.24 -40.56 -11.90
CA THR A 241 42.91 -40.13 -12.35
C THR A 241 41.78 -40.92 -11.69
N ARG A 242 42.09 -42.04 -11.03
CA ARG A 242 41.11 -42.99 -10.49
C ARG A 242 41.57 -43.61 -9.19
N VAL A 243 40.61 -43.82 -8.31
CA VAL A 243 40.78 -44.60 -7.08
C VAL A 243 39.81 -45.79 -7.11
N PHE A 244 40.31 -46.95 -6.76
CA PHE A 244 39.53 -48.18 -6.63
C PHE A 244 39.30 -48.52 -5.16
N VAL A 245 38.04 -48.80 -4.83
CA VAL A 245 37.61 -49.24 -3.50
C VAL A 245 36.86 -50.57 -3.63
N PRO A 246 37.38 -51.68 -3.07
CA PRO A 246 36.62 -52.91 -2.94
C PRO A 246 35.60 -52.74 -1.80
N ILE A 247 34.34 -53.07 -2.08
CA ILE A 247 33.26 -53.06 -1.09
C ILE A 247 33.01 -54.51 -0.69
N CYS A 248 33.60 -54.95 0.41
CA CYS A 248 33.52 -56.32 0.88
C CYS A 248 32.72 -56.42 2.18
N VAL A 249 31.58 -57.11 2.12
CA VAL A 249 30.65 -57.27 3.26
C VAL A 249 30.41 -58.75 3.49
N GLU A 250 30.82 -59.26 4.64
CA GLU A 250 30.52 -60.66 4.97
C GLU A 250 29.01 -60.90 5.07
N THR A 251 28.57 -62.13 4.81
CA THR A 251 27.13 -62.49 4.89
C THR A 251 26.52 -62.25 6.28
N PHE A 252 27.32 -62.36 7.36
CA PHE A 252 26.84 -62.02 8.71
C PHE A 252 26.95 -60.54 9.04
N GLY A 253 27.56 -59.74 8.17
CA GLY A 253 27.58 -58.29 8.24
C GLY A 253 28.94 -57.62 8.51
N PRO A 254 29.96 -58.27 9.11
CA PRO A 254 31.28 -57.64 9.23
C PRO A 254 31.84 -57.16 7.90
N VAL A 255 32.53 -56.02 7.93
CA VAL A 255 33.19 -55.42 6.76
C VAL A 255 34.67 -55.25 7.02
N ASP A 256 35.45 -55.09 5.96
CA ASP A 256 36.86 -54.69 6.10
C ASP A 256 36.98 -53.17 6.37
N LYS A 257 38.17 -52.74 6.78
CA LYS A 257 38.44 -51.33 7.15
C LYS A 257 38.29 -50.35 5.98
N GLN A 258 38.61 -50.76 4.76
CA GLN A 258 38.49 -49.92 3.57
C GLN A 258 37.01 -49.69 3.22
N THR A 259 36.21 -50.76 3.28
CA THR A 259 34.74 -50.67 3.15
C THR A 259 34.12 -49.80 4.24
N GLN A 260 34.62 -49.90 5.49
CA GLN A 260 34.17 -49.06 6.58
C GLN A 260 34.43 -47.57 6.31
N LEU A 261 35.67 -47.22 5.96
CA LEU A 261 36.04 -45.83 5.61
C LEU A 261 35.21 -45.30 4.44
N PHE A 262 34.94 -46.16 3.45
CA PHE A 262 34.06 -45.81 2.35
C PHE A 262 32.63 -45.49 2.83
N PHE A 263 32.06 -46.32 3.70
CA PHE A 263 30.76 -46.07 4.30
C PHE A 263 30.73 -44.80 5.14
N ASP A 264 31.75 -44.54 5.94
CA ASP A 264 31.84 -43.32 6.76
C ASP A 264 31.95 -42.05 5.91
N ASN A 265 32.54 -42.13 4.71
CA ASN A 265 32.64 -41.02 3.77
C ASN A 265 31.35 -40.76 2.95
N ILE A 266 30.54 -41.79 2.67
CA ILE A 266 29.27 -41.62 1.92
C ILE A 266 28.06 -41.39 2.83
N VAL A 267 28.12 -41.91 4.05
CA VAL A 267 27.14 -41.59 5.08
C VAL A 267 27.50 -40.19 5.53
N MET A 268 26.54 -39.26 5.47
CA MET A 268 26.65 -38.01 6.22
C MET A 268 26.73 -38.39 7.70
N THR A 269 27.92 -38.75 8.15
CA THR A 269 28.24 -38.83 9.54
C THR A 269 28.07 -37.41 10.04
N ASN A 270 27.35 -37.28 11.14
CA ASN A 270 27.20 -36.06 11.89
C ASN A 270 28.60 -35.57 12.28
N GLU A 271 29.27 -34.88 11.37
CA GLU A 271 30.58 -34.33 11.62
C GLU A 271 30.44 -33.21 12.64
N ASN A 272 31.36 -33.21 13.59
CA ASN A 272 31.46 -32.15 14.56
C ASN A 272 31.86 -30.86 13.86
N CYS A 273 31.17 -29.78 14.20
CA CYS A 273 31.46 -28.45 13.68
C CYS A 273 32.91 -28.08 14.00
N CYS A 274 33.69 -27.72 12.98
CA CYS A 274 35.10 -27.34 13.11
C CYS A 274 35.36 -26.11 14.01
N LYS A 275 34.31 -25.46 14.52
CA LYS A 275 34.38 -24.33 15.46
C LYS A 275 33.83 -24.61 16.85
N CYS A 276 32.83 -25.48 16.99
CA CYS A 276 32.15 -25.68 18.27
C CYS A 276 32.06 -27.14 18.72
N ASP A 277 32.62 -28.06 17.93
CA ASP A 277 32.66 -29.50 18.18
C ASP A 277 31.30 -30.19 18.39
N ASN A 278 30.19 -29.49 18.11
CA ASN A 278 28.85 -30.05 18.15
C ASN A 278 28.46 -30.61 16.78
N VAL A 279 27.67 -31.68 16.79
CA VAL A 279 27.09 -32.33 15.61
C VAL A 279 26.42 -31.32 14.65
N VAL A 280 26.70 -31.45 13.35
CA VAL A 280 26.15 -30.61 12.29
C VAL A 280 25.10 -31.38 11.46
N GLU A 281 23.82 -30.98 11.55
CA GLU A 281 22.72 -31.58 10.77
C GLU A 281 22.52 -30.94 9.37
N ASP A 282 22.73 -29.62 9.23
CA ASP A 282 22.70 -28.87 7.95
C ASP A 282 23.93 -27.93 7.91
N GLY A 283 25.05 -28.49 7.46
CA GLY A 283 26.38 -27.90 7.51
C GLY A 283 26.87 -27.36 6.18
N ILE A 284 27.80 -26.42 6.26
CA ILE A 284 28.59 -25.98 5.10
C ILE A 284 29.92 -26.75 5.16
N CYS A 285 30.29 -27.41 4.06
CA CYS A 285 31.53 -28.18 3.95
C CYS A 285 32.63 -27.33 3.31
N CYS A 286 33.84 -27.38 3.88
CA CYS A 286 35.04 -26.81 3.26
C CYS A 286 35.55 -27.70 2.12
N PRO A 287 35.70 -27.21 0.87
CA PRO A 287 36.19 -28.03 -0.23
C PRO A 287 37.63 -28.54 -0.08
N CYS A 288 38.44 -27.86 0.74
CA CYS A 288 39.88 -28.14 0.86
C CYS A 288 40.18 -29.30 1.84
N CYS A 289 39.58 -29.28 3.03
CA CYS A 289 39.81 -30.26 4.08
C CYS A 289 38.58 -31.09 4.46
N GLN A 290 37.46 -30.85 3.76
CA GLN A 290 36.16 -31.50 3.99
C GLN A 290 35.52 -31.25 5.36
N SER A 291 36.12 -30.42 6.23
CA SER A 291 35.53 -30.08 7.52
C SER A 291 34.19 -29.36 7.40
N PHE A 292 33.23 -29.70 8.28
CA PHE A 292 31.91 -29.07 8.33
C PHE A 292 31.82 -27.96 9.38
N VAL A 293 30.98 -26.97 9.11
CA VAL A 293 30.68 -25.87 10.03
C VAL A 293 29.17 -25.61 10.04
N HIS A 294 28.60 -25.24 11.20
CA HIS A 294 27.24 -24.70 11.20
C HIS A 294 27.23 -23.36 10.45
N PRO A 295 26.17 -23.05 9.66
CA PRO A 295 26.02 -21.75 9.02
C PRO A 295 26.19 -20.58 9.99
N LYS A 296 25.65 -20.71 11.21
CA LYS A 296 25.81 -19.72 12.28
C LYS A 296 27.26 -19.58 12.75
N CYS A 297 27.97 -20.70 12.92
CA CYS A 297 29.38 -20.69 13.31
C CYS A 297 30.28 -20.11 12.21
N ALA A 298 29.88 -20.24 10.94
CA ALA A 298 30.51 -19.58 9.80
C ALA A 298 30.11 -18.10 9.62
N GLY A 299 29.24 -17.55 10.48
CA GLY A 299 28.82 -16.14 10.44
C GLY A 299 27.65 -15.84 9.50
N PHE A 300 26.98 -16.85 8.95
CA PHE A 300 25.81 -16.64 8.10
C PHE A 300 24.54 -16.35 8.92
N THR A 301 23.83 -15.30 8.53
CA THR A 301 22.43 -15.06 8.86
C THR A 301 21.51 -15.92 7.99
N LYS A 302 20.22 -16.03 8.35
CA LYS A 302 19.25 -16.77 7.51
C LYS A 302 19.19 -16.24 6.07
N ASP A 303 19.21 -14.92 5.91
CA ASP A 303 19.11 -14.27 4.60
C ASP A 303 20.38 -14.47 3.76
N SER A 304 21.56 -14.27 4.37
CA SER A 304 22.84 -14.49 3.70
C SER A 304 23.06 -15.96 3.32
N LEU A 305 22.62 -16.91 4.16
CA LEU A 305 22.66 -18.34 3.83
C LEU A 305 21.75 -18.66 2.63
N SER A 306 20.57 -18.06 2.56
CA SER A 306 19.64 -18.26 1.44
C SER A 306 20.21 -17.76 0.10
N LEU A 307 21.00 -16.68 0.13
CA LEU A 307 21.72 -16.15 -1.02
C LEU A 307 22.94 -17.03 -1.36
N TYR A 308 23.70 -17.46 -0.36
CA TYR A 308 24.82 -18.38 -0.52
C TYR A 308 24.39 -19.68 -1.23
N LYS A 309 23.29 -20.31 -0.76
CA LYS A 309 22.74 -21.53 -1.37
C LYS A 309 22.27 -21.33 -2.84
N LYS A 310 21.99 -20.10 -3.28
CA LYS A 310 21.64 -19.79 -4.69
C LYS A 310 22.88 -19.57 -5.57
N MET A 311 24.02 -19.19 -4.99
CA MET A 311 25.24 -18.87 -5.73
C MET A 311 26.08 -20.13 -5.95
N LYS A 312 26.02 -20.70 -7.16
CA LYS A 312 26.75 -21.95 -7.51
C LYS A 312 28.27 -21.83 -7.46
N ASN A 313 28.81 -20.62 -7.62
CA ASN A 313 30.25 -20.38 -7.78
C ASN A 313 30.93 -19.87 -6.51
N LEU A 314 30.20 -19.71 -5.42
CA LEU A 314 30.75 -19.23 -4.15
C LEU A 314 30.98 -20.43 -3.22
N ARG A 315 32.22 -20.59 -2.73
CA ARG A 315 32.60 -21.68 -1.83
C ARG A 315 33.08 -21.10 -0.51
N TRP A 316 32.68 -21.74 0.58
CA TRP A 316 33.18 -21.42 1.93
C TRP A 316 34.43 -22.25 2.23
N TYR A 317 35.46 -21.61 2.79
CA TYR A 317 36.68 -22.27 3.27
C TYR A 317 36.78 -22.09 4.79
N CYS A 318 37.24 -23.11 5.50
CA CYS A 318 37.47 -23.00 6.93
C CYS A 318 38.68 -22.12 7.23
N ASP A 319 38.73 -21.56 8.44
CA ASP A 319 39.78 -20.61 8.84
C ASP A 319 41.19 -21.20 8.64
N ASN A 320 41.38 -22.49 8.91
CA ASN A 320 42.66 -23.19 8.72
C ASN A 320 43.05 -23.36 7.24
N CYS A 321 42.07 -23.54 6.34
CA CYS A 321 42.33 -23.66 4.90
C CYS A 321 42.42 -22.29 4.21
N LEU A 322 41.85 -21.26 4.82
CA LEU A 322 41.88 -19.89 4.30
C LEU A 322 43.31 -19.31 4.32
N ASP A 323 44.15 -19.74 5.26
CA ASP A 323 45.55 -19.31 5.34
C ASP A 323 46.41 -19.78 4.14
N TYR A 324 45.95 -20.77 3.36
CA TYR A 324 46.60 -21.23 2.13
C TYR A 324 46.10 -20.54 0.86
N VAL A 325 45.10 -19.64 0.98
CA VAL A 325 44.59 -18.88 -0.16
C VAL A 325 45.33 -17.54 -0.19
N ASP A 326 46.21 -17.39 -1.17
CA ASP A 326 46.95 -16.14 -1.37
C ASP A 326 45.99 -14.94 -1.52
N ASP A 327 46.31 -13.86 -0.81
CA ASP A 327 45.70 -12.53 -0.92
C ASP A 327 44.26 -12.29 -0.39
N VAL A 328 43.63 -13.26 0.29
CA VAL A 328 42.32 -13.02 0.97
C VAL A 328 42.43 -11.93 2.05
N LYS A 329 43.57 -11.84 2.74
CA LYS A 329 43.87 -10.78 3.72
C LYS A 329 43.93 -9.39 3.05
N GLY A 330 44.42 -9.31 1.80
CA GLY A 330 44.45 -8.07 1.01
C GLY A 330 43.05 -7.60 0.62
N ILE A 331 42.19 -8.52 0.17
CA ILE A 331 40.78 -8.23 -0.17
C ILE A 331 40.00 -7.78 1.07
N SER A 332 40.15 -8.49 2.19
CA SER A 332 39.50 -8.14 3.46
C SER A 332 39.91 -6.74 3.94
N LYS A 333 41.21 -6.41 3.84
CA LYS A 333 41.71 -5.07 4.15
C LYS A 333 41.10 -4.01 3.24
N LEU A 334 41.07 -4.23 1.93
CA LEU A 334 40.50 -3.28 0.97
C LEU A 334 39.00 -3.04 1.21
N ILE A 335 38.24 -4.09 1.52
CA ILE A 335 36.82 -4.00 1.86
C ILE A 335 36.63 -3.19 3.15
N ASN A 336 37.41 -3.48 4.18
CA ASN A 336 37.35 -2.73 5.44
C ASN A 336 37.73 -1.25 5.26
N ASP A 337 38.80 -0.96 4.53
CA ASP A 337 39.23 0.42 4.25
C ASP A 337 38.14 1.21 3.52
N LYS A 338 37.46 0.58 2.55
CA LYS A 338 36.30 1.18 1.87
C LYS A 338 35.08 1.34 2.78
N HIS A 339 34.81 0.36 3.65
CA HIS A 339 33.72 0.48 4.64
C HIS A 339 33.95 1.64 5.60
N VAL A 340 35.18 1.78 6.12
CA VAL A 340 35.55 2.90 6.99
C VAL A 340 35.41 4.24 6.26
N ALA A 341 35.83 4.32 4.99
CA ALA A 341 35.66 5.54 4.20
C ALA A 341 34.18 5.89 3.98
N LEU A 342 33.33 4.89 3.69
CA LEU A 342 31.89 5.09 3.51
C LEU A 342 31.22 5.54 4.81
N ASP A 343 31.57 4.95 5.95
CA ASP A 343 31.06 5.35 7.27
C ASP A 343 31.44 6.80 7.62
N MET A 344 32.66 7.22 7.25
CA MET A 344 33.06 8.62 7.42
C MET A 344 32.22 9.58 6.58
N GLU A 345 31.87 9.22 5.34
CA GLU A 345 30.98 10.04 4.50
C GLU A 345 29.55 10.08 5.05
N LEU A 346 29.01 8.94 5.50
CA LEU A 346 27.70 8.89 6.15
C LEU A 346 27.64 9.77 7.40
N LYS A 347 28.72 9.80 8.19
CA LYS A 347 28.81 10.67 9.37
C LYS A 347 28.77 12.15 8.97
N LYS A 348 29.48 12.57 7.92
CA LYS A 348 29.43 13.94 7.39
C LYS A 348 28.03 14.32 6.92
N ILE A 349 27.30 13.40 6.27
CA ILE A 349 25.92 13.61 5.85
C ILE A 349 25.01 13.77 7.06
N SER A 350 25.19 12.94 8.10
CA SER A 350 24.44 13.06 9.35
C SER A 350 24.65 14.42 10.01
N GLU A 351 25.91 14.85 10.15
CA GLU A 351 26.26 16.16 10.72
C GLU A 351 25.65 17.31 9.90
N SER A 352 25.68 17.21 8.57
CA SER A 352 25.02 18.17 7.68
C SER A 352 23.49 18.17 7.86
N GLY A 353 22.89 17.01 8.08
CA GLY A 353 21.46 16.86 8.37
C GLY A 353 21.05 17.53 9.69
N ASP A 354 21.89 17.44 10.72
CA ASP A 354 21.65 18.12 12.00
C ASP A 354 21.72 19.65 11.86
N ILE A 355 22.66 20.17 11.06
CA ILE A 355 22.75 21.60 10.74
C ILE A 355 21.48 22.07 10.02
N LEU A 356 21.05 21.36 8.97
CA LEU A 356 19.83 21.71 8.22
C LEU A 356 18.58 21.69 9.11
N LYS A 357 18.49 20.73 10.03
CA LYS A 357 17.39 20.66 11.00
C LYS A 357 17.36 21.89 11.91
N ASN A 358 18.52 22.35 12.37
CA ASN A 358 18.62 23.57 13.17
C ASN A 358 18.22 24.81 12.36
N ASP A 359 18.67 24.92 11.11
CA ASP A 359 18.32 26.04 10.22
C ASP A 359 16.81 26.10 9.94
N ILE A 360 16.16 24.96 9.71
CA ILE A 360 14.70 24.87 9.54
C ILE A 360 13.97 25.38 10.78
N GLU A 361 14.44 25.05 11.98
CA GLU A 361 13.82 25.53 13.22
C GLU A 361 13.98 27.05 13.38
N GLN A 362 15.15 27.60 13.04
CA GLN A 362 15.34 29.06 13.05
C GLN A 362 14.42 29.77 12.06
N LEU A 363 14.26 29.22 10.84
CA LEU A 363 13.32 29.76 9.85
C LEU A 363 11.88 29.71 10.34
N ARG A 364 11.47 28.62 11.01
CA ARG A 364 10.14 28.48 11.59
C ARG A 364 9.87 29.58 12.62
N ILE A 365 10.79 29.80 13.56
CA ILE A 365 10.69 30.87 14.56
C ILE A 365 10.57 32.25 13.87
N ALA A 366 11.37 32.50 12.83
CA ALA A 366 11.30 33.76 12.07
C ALA A 366 9.95 33.96 11.36
N VAL A 367 9.36 32.90 10.82
CA VAL A 367 8.02 32.91 10.20
C VAL A 367 6.94 33.18 11.26
N ASP A 368 7.00 32.52 12.41
CA ASP A 368 6.04 32.74 13.50
C ASP A 368 6.11 34.17 14.03
N ASN A 369 7.32 34.72 14.19
CA ASN A 369 7.53 36.13 14.54
C ASN A 369 6.97 37.09 13.47
N SER A 370 7.15 36.76 12.19
CA SER A 370 6.63 37.56 11.08
C SER A 370 5.11 37.51 11.00
N LYS A 371 4.52 36.35 11.29
CA LYS A 371 3.06 36.18 11.43
C LYS A 371 2.52 37.03 12.58
N GLY A 372 3.17 37.01 13.75
CA GLY A 372 2.78 37.88 14.86
C GLY A 372 2.84 39.38 14.53
N LYS A 373 3.83 39.80 13.72
CA LYS A 373 3.87 41.18 13.18
C LYS A 373 2.75 41.45 12.18
N LEU A 374 2.40 40.48 11.33
CA LEU A 374 1.27 40.59 10.40
C LEU A 374 -0.07 40.72 11.13
N ASP A 375 -0.25 39.98 12.22
CA ASP A 375 -1.44 40.07 13.07
C ASP A 375 -1.54 41.44 13.76
N GLN A 376 -0.42 42.09 14.07
CA GLN A 376 -0.42 43.49 14.53
C GLN A 376 -0.80 44.49 13.43
N VAL A 377 -0.51 44.20 12.15
CA VAL A 377 -0.95 45.03 11.02
C VAL A 377 -2.47 44.98 10.85
N ALA A 378 -3.16 43.94 11.31
CA ALA A 378 -4.63 43.92 11.37
C ALA A 378 -5.23 45.00 12.30
N SER A 379 -4.44 45.58 13.21
CA SER A 379 -4.82 46.77 14.01
C SER A 379 -5.04 48.03 13.14
N VAL A 380 -4.46 48.08 11.93
CA VAL A 380 -4.68 49.17 10.97
C VAL A 380 -6.13 49.21 10.48
N ASP A 381 -6.83 48.08 10.45
CA ASP A 381 -8.26 48.06 10.08
C ASP A 381 -9.14 48.75 11.13
N SER A 382 -8.74 48.72 12.41
CA SER A 382 -9.40 49.46 13.48
C SER A 382 -9.23 50.98 13.29
N LEU A 383 -8.02 51.46 12.99
CA LEU A 383 -7.77 52.87 12.68
C LEU A 383 -8.52 53.33 11.41
N LYS A 384 -8.61 52.46 10.40
CA LYS A 384 -9.36 52.72 9.17
C LYS A 384 -10.87 52.87 9.44
N SER A 385 -11.40 52.09 10.37
CA SER A 385 -12.81 52.18 10.78
C SER A 385 -13.13 53.49 11.50
N GLU A 386 -12.23 53.97 12.38
CA GLU A 386 -12.38 55.26 13.06
C GLU A 386 -12.30 56.46 12.11
N ILE A 387 -11.37 56.41 11.14
CA ILE A 387 -11.23 57.47 10.13
C ILE A 387 -12.50 57.58 9.27
N ASN A 388 -13.05 56.46 8.83
CA ASN A 388 -14.27 56.43 8.02
C ASN A 388 -15.50 56.96 8.78
N ALA A 389 -15.59 56.69 10.08
CA ALA A 389 -16.67 57.21 10.93
C ALA A 389 -16.62 58.74 11.03
N LYS A 390 -15.44 59.32 11.29
CA LYS A 390 -15.24 60.79 11.35
C LYS A 390 -15.51 61.47 10.01
N TRP A 391 -15.09 60.87 8.90
CA TRP A 391 -15.29 61.42 7.57
C TRP A 391 -16.78 61.48 7.19
N SER A 392 -17.55 60.46 7.56
CA SER A 392 -19.00 60.38 7.32
C SER A 392 -19.79 61.48 8.05
N GLU A 393 -19.34 61.88 9.23
CA GLU A 393 -19.97 62.94 10.03
C GLU A 393 -19.77 64.34 9.42
N VAL A 394 -18.56 64.62 8.91
CA VAL A 394 -18.24 65.89 8.23
C VAL A 394 -19.06 66.04 6.93
N VAL A 395 -19.21 64.97 6.16
CA VAL A 395 -19.99 64.99 4.90
C VAL A 395 -21.47 65.25 5.16
N LYS A 396 -22.06 64.66 6.21
CA LYS A 396 -23.46 64.91 6.58
C LYS A 396 -23.72 66.39 6.88
N LYS A 397 -22.85 67.02 7.67
CA LYS A 397 -23.02 68.42 8.10
C LYS A 397 -23.04 69.41 6.93
N ASN A 398 -22.25 69.16 5.89
CA ASN A 398 -22.21 70.03 4.70
C ASN A 398 -23.42 69.83 3.76
N CYS A 399 -23.94 68.60 3.63
CA CYS A 399 -25.12 68.33 2.80
C CYS A 399 -26.40 68.97 3.35
N ASP A 400 -26.55 69.03 4.68
CA ASP A 400 -27.74 69.61 5.31
C ASP A 400 -27.85 71.13 5.08
N ALA A 401 -26.72 71.83 5.07
CA ALA A 401 -26.67 73.28 4.78
C ALA A 401 -27.15 73.57 3.35
N VAL A 402 -26.63 72.85 2.35
CA VAL A 402 -26.99 73.00 0.93
C VAL A 402 -28.47 72.68 0.68
N CYS A 403 -29.02 71.67 1.34
CA CYS A 403 -30.44 71.33 1.21
C CYS A 403 -31.38 72.44 1.69
N SER A 404 -30.96 73.25 2.67
CA SER A 404 -31.79 74.30 3.24
C SER A 404 -31.93 75.51 2.29
N GLU A 405 -30.86 75.90 1.60
CA GLU A 405 -30.85 77.00 0.65
C GLU A 405 -31.67 76.69 -0.61
N VAL A 406 -31.55 75.47 -1.14
CA VAL A 406 -32.30 75.01 -2.33
C VAL A 406 -33.82 75.08 -2.09
N ARG A 407 -34.29 74.71 -0.89
CA ARG A 407 -35.72 74.81 -0.54
C ARG A 407 -36.23 76.25 -0.49
N SER A 408 -35.38 77.21 -0.09
CA SER A 408 -35.73 78.63 -0.07
C SER A 408 -35.91 79.17 -1.49
N ILE A 409 -34.96 78.86 -2.37
CA ILE A 409 -34.99 79.26 -3.79
C ILE A 409 -36.25 78.71 -4.49
N GLN A 410 -36.60 77.44 -4.22
CA GLN A 410 -37.79 76.82 -4.81
C GLN A 410 -39.10 77.54 -4.44
N LYS A 411 -39.22 78.03 -3.20
CA LYS A 411 -40.42 78.78 -2.76
C LYS A 411 -40.54 80.11 -3.50
N THR A 412 -39.45 80.86 -3.64
CA THR A 412 -39.45 82.16 -4.34
C THR A 412 -39.81 81.99 -5.82
N LEU A 413 -39.31 80.95 -6.49
CA LEU A 413 -39.59 80.70 -7.90
C LEU A 413 -41.07 80.45 -8.18
N ASN A 414 -41.74 79.67 -7.31
CA ASN A 414 -43.15 79.34 -7.46
C ASN A 414 -44.03 80.61 -7.39
N VAL A 415 -43.74 81.52 -6.47
CA VAL A 415 -44.47 82.80 -6.31
C VAL A 415 -44.32 83.69 -7.56
N VAL A 416 -43.12 83.77 -8.13
CA VAL A 416 -42.86 84.57 -9.34
C VAL A 416 -43.65 84.01 -10.54
N ASN A 417 -43.69 82.68 -10.69
CA ASN A 417 -44.40 82.06 -11.80
C ASN A 417 -45.93 82.31 -11.72
N GLU A 418 -46.51 82.15 -10.53
CA GLU A 418 -47.93 82.40 -10.27
C GLU A 418 -48.37 83.85 -10.53
N ASN A 419 -47.48 84.82 -10.30
CA ASN A 419 -47.75 86.23 -10.59
C ASN A 419 -47.75 86.49 -12.10
N LYS A 420 -46.82 85.85 -12.84
CA LYS A 420 -46.69 86.02 -14.29
C LYS A 420 -47.90 85.48 -15.05
N GLU A 421 -48.47 84.35 -14.64
CA GLU A 421 -49.67 83.77 -15.28
C GLU A 421 -50.95 84.64 -15.16
N ARG A 422 -50.99 85.53 -14.16
CA ARG A 422 -52.14 86.39 -13.86
C ARG A 422 -51.93 87.84 -14.30
N GLU A 423 -50.72 88.20 -14.71
CA GLU A 423 -50.30 89.57 -15.03
C GLU A 423 -51.18 90.23 -16.10
N ASN A 424 -51.60 89.49 -17.13
CA ASN A 424 -52.43 90.01 -18.22
C ASN A 424 -53.93 89.72 -18.06
N ASN A 425 -54.37 89.31 -16.85
CA ASN A 425 -55.76 89.00 -16.59
C ASN A 425 -56.48 90.17 -15.89
N ILE A 426 -57.79 90.28 -16.15
CA ILE A 426 -58.73 91.12 -15.39
C ILE A 426 -59.91 90.27 -14.94
N ILE A 427 -60.62 90.75 -13.92
CA ILE A 427 -61.85 90.15 -13.41
C ILE A 427 -62.99 91.16 -13.53
N ILE A 428 -64.11 90.73 -14.09
CA ILE A 428 -65.36 91.48 -14.17
C ILE A 428 -66.34 90.86 -13.16
N PHE A 429 -66.70 91.63 -12.15
CA PHE A 429 -67.68 91.27 -11.13
C PHE A 429 -69.06 91.82 -11.51
N ASN A 430 -70.10 91.15 -11.01
CA ASN A 430 -71.49 91.58 -11.10
C ASN A 430 -72.08 91.63 -12.52
N LEU A 431 -71.51 90.88 -13.47
CA LEU A 431 -72.10 90.69 -14.79
C LEU A 431 -73.13 89.55 -14.75
N ALA A 432 -74.39 89.85 -15.07
CA ALA A 432 -75.49 88.88 -15.06
C ALA A 432 -75.14 87.59 -15.81
N GLU A 433 -75.55 86.42 -15.29
CA GLU A 433 -75.31 85.13 -15.95
C GLU A 433 -75.98 85.09 -17.33
N SER A 434 -75.22 84.67 -18.34
CA SER A 434 -75.75 84.40 -19.69
C SER A 434 -75.94 82.90 -19.90
N GLU A 435 -76.64 82.51 -20.97
CA GLU A 435 -76.91 81.11 -21.27
C GLU A 435 -75.64 80.28 -21.52
N ASN A 436 -74.59 80.89 -22.10
CA ASN A 436 -73.35 80.20 -22.44
C ASN A 436 -72.14 81.14 -22.47
N SER A 437 -70.94 80.55 -22.50
CA SER A 437 -69.67 81.28 -22.53
C SER A 437 -69.47 82.14 -23.79
N VAL A 438 -70.16 81.83 -24.89
CA VAL A 438 -70.11 82.60 -26.14
C VAL A 438 -70.83 83.92 -25.96
N LYS A 439 -72.04 83.92 -25.38
CA LYS A 439 -72.79 85.13 -25.04
C LYS A 439 -72.04 85.98 -24.01
N ASP A 440 -71.39 85.35 -23.02
CA ASP A 440 -70.50 86.07 -22.09
C ASP A 440 -69.37 86.79 -22.85
N LYS A 441 -68.72 86.11 -23.81
CA LYS A 441 -67.67 86.72 -24.63
C LYS A 441 -68.21 87.88 -25.47
N GLU A 442 -69.38 87.73 -26.09
CA GLU A 442 -70.02 88.80 -26.87
C GLU A 442 -70.34 90.03 -26.01
N ILE A 443 -70.91 89.83 -24.82
CA ILE A 443 -71.21 90.93 -23.88
C ILE A 443 -69.93 91.60 -23.42
N VAL A 444 -68.89 90.84 -23.07
CA VAL A 444 -67.58 91.38 -22.66
C VAL A 444 -66.94 92.19 -23.80
N MET A 445 -67.01 91.71 -25.04
CA MET A 445 -66.50 92.45 -26.19
C MET A 445 -67.29 93.73 -26.46
N LYS A 446 -68.61 93.72 -26.30
CA LYS A 446 -69.45 94.94 -26.37
C LYS A 446 -69.04 95.95 -25.30
N ILE A 447 -68.81 95.50 -24.06
CA ILE A 447 -68.31 96.36 -22.97
C ILE A 447 -66.97 97.00 -23.37
N PHE A 448 -66.03 96.22 -23.93
CA PHE A 448 -64.74 96.77 -24.34
C PHE A 448 -64.87 97.75 -25.51
N GLN A 449 -65.71 97.47 -26.50
CA GLN A 449 -65.97 98.38 -27.61
C GLN A 449 -66.50 99.73 -27.11
N SER A 450 -67.48 99.71 -26.19
CA SER A 450 -68.03 100.93 -25.59
C SER A 450 -67.03 101.70 -24.72
N LEU A 451 -66.16 101.00 -23.97
CA LEU A 451 -65.16 101.65 -23.12
C LEU A 451 -63.98 102.24 -23.92
N THR A 452 -63.58 101.56 -24.99
CA THR A 452 -62.31 101.80 -25.68
C THR A 452 -62.45 102.35 -27.11
N GLU A 453 -63.67 102.64 -27.57
CA GLU A 453 -63.94 103.18 -28.91
C GLU A 453 -63.36 102.28 -30.01
N GLU A 454 -63.69 100.98 -29.96
CA GLU A 454 -63.27 99.92 -30.91
C GLU A 454 -61.77 99.58 -30.99
N SER A 455 -60.94 100.07 -30.06
CA SER A 455 -59.50 99.78 -30.08
C SER A 455 -59.10 98.36 -29.65
N ILE A 456 -59.98 97.62 -28.97
CA ILE A 456 -59.74 96.21 -28.56
C ILE A 456 -60.33 95.24 -29.59
N LYS A 457 -59.48 94.41 -30.21
CA LYS A 457 -59.88 93.39 -31.17
C LYS A 457 -60.10 92.04 -30.49
N SER A 458 -60.85 91.14 -31.14
CA SER A 458 -61.06 89.76 -30.65
C SER A 458 -59.74 88.99 -30.50
N SER A 459 -58.71 89.31 -31.30
CA SER A 459 -57.36 88.74 -31.20
C SER A 459 -56.60 89.13 -29.93
N ASP A 460 -56.98 90.24 -29.28
CA ASP A 460 -56.33 90.73 -28.07
C ASP A 460 -56.78 89.98 -26.82
N VAL A 461 -57.91 89.25 -26.91
CA VAL A 461 -58.51 88.50 -25.82
C VAL A 461 -58.29 87.00 -26.04
N VAL A 462 -57.41 86.41 -25.23
CA VAL A 462 -57.06 84.99 -25.28
C VAL A 462 -58.20 84.12 -24.77
N LYS A 463 -58.81 84.49 -23.64
CA LYS A 463 -59.86 83.69 -23.01
C LYS A 463 -60.81 84.53 -22.18
N VAL A 464 -62.10 84.20 -22.25
CA VAL A 464 -63.16 84.74 -21.39
C VAL A 464 -63.86 83.55 -20.76
N PHE A 465 -63.92 83.50 -19.43
CA PHE A 465 -64.61 82.43 -18.72
C PHE A 465 -65.07 82.85 -17.33
N ARG A 466 -66.17 82.26 -16.85
CA ARG A 466 -66.63 82.45 -15.47
C ARG A 466 -65.73 81.67 -14.50
N GLN A 467 -65.36 82.30 -13.40
CA GLN A 467 -64.56 81.70 -12.34
C GLN A 467 -65.46 80.83 -11.43
N GLY A 468 -65.14 79.54 -11.33
CA GLY A 468 -65.85 78.57 -10.49
C GLY A 468 -67.04 77.87 -11.18
N LYS A 469 -67.59 76.85 -10.51
CA LYS A 469 -68.78 76.10 -10.97
C LYS A 469 -70.05 76.89 -10.67
N LYS A 470 -71.09 76.75 -11.51
CA LYS A 470 -72.40 77.38 -11.27
C LYS A 470 -73.08 76.66 -10.12
N ASP A 471 -73.56 77.41 -9.14
CA ASP A 471 -74.29 76.90 -7.98
C ASP A 471 -75.68 77.53 -7.99
N GLU A 472 -76.72 76.70 -8.00
CA GLU A 472 -78.13 77.15 -8.09
C GLU A 472 -78.62 77.82 -6.81
N GLN A 473 -77.91 77.64 -5.69
CA GLN A 473 -78.24 78.26 -4.39
C GLN A 473 -77.69 79.69 -4.25
N ILE A 474 -76.73 80.09 -5.09
CA ILE A 474 -76.10 81.41 -5.04
C ILE A 474 -76.73 82.34 -6.08
N THR A 475 -77.44 83.37 -5.62
CA THR A 475 -78.11 84.35 -6.51
C THR A 475 -77.17 85.39 -7.10
N SER A 476 -75.94 85.54 -6.57
CA SER A 476 -74.94 86.48 -7.11
C SER A 476 -74.20 85.91 -8.32
N PRO A 477 -74.02 86.67 -9.42
CA PRO A 477 -73.36 86.16 -10.61
C PRO A 477 -71.86 85.91 -10.39
N ARG A 478 -71.32 84.86 -11.04
CA ARG A 478 -69.90 84.52 -10.93
C ARG A 478 -69.01 85.58 -11.60
N PRO A 479 -67.82 85.87 -11.04
CA PRO A 479 -66.86 86.75 -11.68
C PRO A 479 -66.38 86.17 -13.02
N ILE A 480 -66.20 87.03 -14.03
CA ILE A 480 -65.63 86.64 -15.31
C ILE A 480 -64.15 87.01 -15.36
N ILE A 481 -63.29 86.03 -15.62
CA ILE A 481 -61.87 86.27 -15.89
C ILE A 481 -61.70 86.47 -17.39
N VAL A 482 -61.02 87.56 -17.74
CA VAL A 482 -60.61 87.85 -19.11
C VAL A 482 -59.10 87.87 -19.17
N LYS A 483 -58.53 87.05 -20.05
CA LYS A 483 -57.09 86.97 -20.32
C LYS A 483 -56.76 87.73 -21.59
N PHE A 484 -55.85 88.70 -21.51
CA PHE A 484 -55.32 89.40 -22.68
C PHE A 484 -54.03 88.76 -23.17
N ASN A 485 -53.75 88.88 -24.48
CA ASN A 485 -52.50 88.38 -25.07
C ASN A 485 -51.30 89.30 -24.74
N ASN A 486 -51.56 90.56 -24.39
CA ASN A 486 -50.56 91.57 -24.10
C ASN A 486 -51.02 92.53 -22.98
N THR A 487 -50.05 93.11 -22.28
CA THR A 487 -50.29 94.03 -21.15
C THR A 487 -50.92 95.35 -21.61
N SER A 488 -50.60 95.82 -22.83
CA SER A 488 -51.11 97.08 -23.37
C SER A 488 -52.63 97.08 -23.51
N SER A 489 -53.22 95.98 -24.02
CA SER A 489 -54.67 95.80 -24.15
C SER A 489 -55.36 95.79 -22.79
N LYS A 490 -54.78 95.11 -21.79
CA LYS A 490 -55.25 95.15 -20.40
C LYS A 490 -55.24 96.58 -19.86
N VAL A 491 -54.12 97.30 -20.00
CA VAL A 491 -53.96 98.67 -19.49
C VAL A 491 -54.92 99.63 -20.17
N LEU A 492 -55.16 99.48 -21.48
CA LEU A 492 -56.11 100.28 -22.23
C LEU A 492 -57.53 100.19 -21.66
N VAL A 493 -57.99 98.97 -21.36
CA VAL A 493 -59.28 98.74 -20.69
C VAL A 493 -59.28 99.33 -19.28
N MET A 494 -58.24 99.05 -18.49
CA MET A 494 -58.15 99.52 -17.09
C MET A 494 -58.11 101.05 -16.97
N ASN A 495 -57.55 101.77 -17.94
CA ASN A 495 -57.50 103.23 -17.97
C ASN A 495 -58.83 103.89 -18.33
N LYS A 496 -59.73 103.18 -19.02
CA LYS A 496 -61.03 103.70 -19.48
C LYS A 496 -62.20 103.30 -18.57
N LEU A 497 -61.94 102.63 -17.44
CA LEU A 497 -62.99 102.16 -16.51
C LEU A 497 -63.88 103.26 -15.95
N PHE A 498 -63.44 104.52 -15.93
CA PHE A 498 -64.28 105.65 -15.53
C PHE A 498 -65.53 105.81 -16.41
N LYS A 499 -65.49 105.32 -17.66
CA LYS A 499 -66.63 105.32 -18.60
C LYS A 499 -67.68 104.25 -18.30
N ILE A 500 -67.47 103.31 -17.37
CA ILE A 500 -68.46 102.27 -17.03
C ILE A 500 -69.81 102.88 -16.61
N LYS A 501 -69.78 104.06 -15.96
CA LYS A 501 -71.00 104.78 -15.56
C LYS A 501 -71.85 105.29 -16.73
N LEU A 502 -71.27 105.37 -17.94
CA LEU A 502 -71.92 105.82 -19.17
C LEU A 502 -72.52 104.67 -19.99
N LEU A 503 -72.33 103.42 -19.56
CA LEU A 503 -72.92 102.25 -20.22
C LEU A 503 -74.44 102.18 -19.92
N ASP A 504 -75.17 101.34 -20.67
CA ASP A 504 -76.60 101.10 -20.46
C ASP A 504 -76.93 100.73 -19.01
N ASP A 505 -78.15 101.02 -18.54
CA ASP A 505 -78.56 100.84 -17.14
C ASP A 505 -78.33 99.42 -16.60
N LYS A 506 -78.43 98.39 -17.47
CA LYS A 506 -78.13 96.99 -17.11
C LYS A 506 -76.66 96.69 -16.87
N LEU A 507 -75.75 97.50 -17.42
CA LEU A 507 -74.28 97.32 -17.35
C LEU A 507 -73.59 98.31 -16.41
N LYS A 508 -74.30 99.32 -15.86
CA LYS A 508 -73.74 100.28 -14.88
C LYS A 508 -73.29 99.65 -13.57
N SER A 509 -73.79 98.46 -13.24
CA SER A 509 -73.53 97.78 -11.95
C SER A 509 -72.28 96.89 -11.95
N ILE A 510 -71.58 96.74 -13.08
CA ILE A 510 -70.38 95.89 -13.18
C ILE A 510 -69.16 96.55 -12.53
N ARG A 511 -68.24 95.72 -12.04
CA ARG A 511 -66.95 96.19 -11.50
C ARG A 511 -65.81 95.43 -12.15
N ILE A 512 -64.85 96.14 -12.73
CA ILE A 512 -63.66 95.54 -13.35
C ILE A 512 -62.44 95.77 -12.46
N SER A 513 -61.59 94.75 -12.29
CA SER A 513 -60.40 94.81 -11.44
C SER A 513 -59.27 93.93 -11.99
N HIS A 514 -58.05 94.12 -11.49
CA HIS A 514 -56.94 93.20 -11.79
C HIS A 514 -57.19 91.82 -11.15
N ASP A 515 -56.77 90.75 -11.85
CA ASP A 515 -56.74 89.38 -11.29
C ASP A 515 -55.49 89.23 -10.40
N MET A 516 -55.71 89.33 -9.08
CA MET A 516 -54.64 89.34 -8.08
C MET A 516 -54.60 88.03 -7.28
N THR A 517 -53.40 87.62 -6.86
CA THR A 517 -53.24 86.50 -5.91
C THR A 517 -53.91 86.82 -4.57
N ARG A 518 -54.14 85.79 -3.75
CA ARG A 518 -54.77 85.98 -2.42
C ARG A 518 -53.93 86.91 -1.54
N GLU A 519 -52.61 86.76 -1.58
CA GLU A 519 -51.67 87.59 -0.81
C GLU A 519 -51.67 89.04 -1.31
N GLN A 520 -51.55 89.25 -2.62
CA GLN A 520 -51.65 90.58 -3.24
C GLN A 520 -52.98 91.28 -2.93
N ARG A 521 -54.10 90.54 -2.87
CA ARG A 521 -55.41 91.08 -2.46
C ARG A 521 -55.40 91.55 -1.01
N THR A 522 -54.80 90.77 -0.12
CA THR A 522 -54.67 91.12 1.31
C THR A 522 -53.84 92.38 1.47
N ASP A 523 -52.70 92.48 0.79
CA ASP A 523 -51.82 93.65 0.87
C ASP A 523 -52.47 94.90 0.25
N TYR A 524 -53.13 94.75 -0.89
CA TYR A 524 -53.88 95.85 -1.50
C TYR A 524 -55.01 96.34 -0.59
N ARG A 525 -55.71 95.41 0.09
CA ARG A 525 -56.78 95.76 1.04
C ARG A 525 -56.22 96.51 2.25
N LYS A 526 -55.09 96.08 2.81
CA LYS A 526 -54.40 96.81 3.89
C LYS A 526 -54.08 98.24 3.47
N LEU A 527 -53.54 98.45 2.27
CA LEU A 527 -53.24 99.78 1.75
C LEU A 527 -54.51 100.63 1.52
N ILE A 528 -55.63 100.01 1.11
CA ILE A 528 -56.91 100.72 1.02
C ILE A 528 -57.41 101.15 2.39
N ASP A 529 -57.37 100.24 3.37
CA ASP A 529 -57.84 100.53 4.72
C ASP A 529 -56.97 101.61 5.38
N GLU A 530 -55.65 101.56 5.16
CA GLU A 530 -54.70 102.61 5.55
C GLU A 530 -55.00 103.95 4.85
N ALA A 531 -55.29 103.94 3.54
CA ALA A 531 -55.65 105.15 2.82
C ALA A 531 -56.96 105.77 3.35
N LYS A 532 -57.95 104.95 3.70
CA LYS A 532 -59.21 105.43 4.30
C LYS A 532 -59.01 106.01 5.70
N SER A 533 -58.15 105.39 6.51
CA SER A 533 -57.77 105.93 7.81
C SER A 533 -57.16 107.32 7.65
N ARG A 534 -56.18 107.46 6.74
CA ARG A 534 -55.56 108.76 6.43
C ARG A 534 -56.55 109.80 5.92
N GLU A 535 -57.58 109.40 5.17
CA GLU A 535 -58.63 110.31 4.70
C GLU A 535 -59.59 110.76 5.80
N ALA A 536 -59.89 109.89 6.77
CA ALA A 536 -60.70 110.25 7.94
C ALA A 536 -59.97 111.23 8.87
N ASP A 537 -58.64 111.11 8.97
CA ASP A 537 -57.80 111.94 9.84
C ASP A 537 -57.56 113.37 9.27
N ASP A 538 -57.58 113.56 7.94
CA ASP A 538 -57.11 114.78 7.24
C ASP A 538 -58.24 115.77 6.83
N GLY A 539 -59.48 115.52 7.24
CA GLY A 539 -60.63 116.43 7.04
C GLY A 539 -61.21 116.49 5.62
N GLU A 540 -62.23 117.34 5.38
CA GLU A 540 -63.04 117.31 4.15
C GLU A 540 -62.32 117.76 2.86
N ASP A 541 -61.07 118.22 2.87
CA ASP A 541 -60.42 118.84 1.69
C ASP A 541 -59.61 117.89 0.80
N PHE A 542 -59.16 116.74 1.33
CA PHE A 542 -58.24 115.82 0.63
C PHE A 542 -58.82 114.42 0.42
N LEU A 543 -58.27 113.70 -0.56
CA LEU A 543 -58.60 112.32 -0.89
C LEU A 543 -57.33 111.47 -0.97
N TYR A 544 -57.34 110.30 -0.33
CA TYR A 544 -56.23 109.34 -0.39
C TYR A 544 -56.63 108.14 -1.24
N ARG A 545 -55.84 107.85 -2.28
CA ARG A 545 -56.13 106.74 -3.21
C ARG A 545 -54.89 105.89 -3.44
N VAL A 546 -55.07 104.57 -3.40
CA VAL A 546 -54.02 103.61 -3.74
C VAL A 546 -53.82 103.62 -5.26
N ARG A 547 -52.58 103.90 -5.71
CA ARG A 547 -52.17 103.98 -7.12
C ARG A 547 -50.91 103.15 -7.37
N GLY A 548 -50.67 102.78 -8.62
CA GLY A 548 -49.51 102.00 -9.05
C GLY A 548 -49.89 100.63 -9.63
N PRO A 549 -48.92 99.93 -10.26
CA PRO A 549 -49.15 98.62 -10.83
C PRO A 549 -49.32 97.55 -9.74
N VAL A 550 -49.89 96.40 -10.13
CA VAL A 550 -50.15 95.28 -9.22
C VAL A 550 -48.88 94.88 -8.47
N GLY A 551 -48.94 94.81 -7.13
CA GLY A 551 -47.80 94.47 -6.28
C GLY A 551 -46.79 95.59 -6.02
N ARG A 552 -46.96 96.79 -6.61
CA ARG A 552 -46.12 97.98 -6.33
C ARG A 552 -46.98 99.22 -6.09
N TRP A 553 -48.02 99.05 -5.29
CA TRP A 553 -48.95 100.10 -4.95
C TRP A 553 -48.37 101.09 -3.95
N LYS A 554 -48.82 102.33 -4.04
CA LYS A 554 -48.51 103.42 -3.12
C LYS A 554 -49.77 104.23 -2.84
N ILE A 555 -49.89 104.76 -1.63
CA ILE A 555 -50.97 105.68 -1.27
C ILE A 555 -50.60 107.07 -1.80
N VAL A 556 -51.49 107.67 -2.59
CA VAL A 556 -51.29 109.00 -3.18
C VAL A 556 -52.40 109.95 -2.70
N ARG A 557 -52.02 111.17 -2.32
CA ARG A 557 -52.91 112.23 -1.81
C ARG A 557 -53.35 113.16 -2.97
N PHE A 558 -54.64 113.49 -3.03
CA PHE A 558 -55.26 114.38 -4.02
C PHE A 558 -56.09 115.47 -3.32
N LEU A 559 -56.22 116.65 -3.95
CA LEU A 559 -57.18 117.69 -3.54
C LEU A 559 -58.58 117.34 -4.08
N LYS A 560 -59.66 117.52 -3.30
CA LYS A 560 -61.03 117.44 -3.85
C LYS A 560 -61.23 118.62 -4.81
N LYS A 561 -61.31 118.36 -6.12
CA LYS A 561 -61.68 119.41 -7.09
C LYS A 561 -63.10 119.90 -6.79
N GLY A 562 -63.24 121.22 -6.70
CA GLY A 562 -64.37 121.94 -6.11
C GLY A 562 -65.69 121.90 -6.86
N ARG A 563 -66.63 122.67 -6.28
CA ARG A 563 -67.91 123.12 -6.84
C ARG A 563 -67.89 123.33 -8.35
#